data_AF-A0A2W4IPT1-F1
#
_entry.id   AF-A0A2W4IPT1-F1
#
_cell.length_a   1.000
_cell.length_b   1.000
_cell.length_c   1.000
_cell.angle_alpha   90.00
_cell.angle_beta   90.00
_cell.angle_gamma   90.00
#
_symmetry.space_group_name_H-M   'P 1'
#
loop_
_entity.id
_entity.type
_entity.pdbx_description
1 polymer ?
#
loop_
_entity_poly.entity_id
_entity_poly.type
_entity_poly.pdbx_seq_one_letter_code
_entity_poly.pdbx_strand_id
1 'polypeptide(L)' 'MAVVTVRNLPDEVHRALRVRAAQNGRSTEAEIRTILEEAVKPKNRLKVGSELAAFGDKFSLDLQIAREQESTRIAEFE' A
#
# COMPACT_ATOMS: atom_id res chain seq x y z
N MET A 1 -7.49 12.56 7.30
CA MET A 1 -8.26 11.39 6.82
C MET A 1 -8.72 11.68 5.40
N ALA A 2 -8.57 10.72 4.49
CA ALA A 2 -9.09 10.87 3.13
C ALA A 2 -10.58 10.52 3.12
N VAL A 3 -11.37 11.25 2.32
CA VAL A 3 -12.82 11.03 2.15
C VAL A 3 -13.09 10.77 0.67
N VAL A 4 -13.91 9.76 0.37
CA VAL A 4 -14.34 9.42 -0.99
C VAL A 4 -15.86 9.45 -1.02
N THR A 5 -16.44 10.17 -1.97
CA THR A 5 -17.89 10.24 -2.19
C THR A 5 -18.24 9.61 -3.52
N VAL A 6 -19.03 8.54 -3.50
CA VAL A 6 -19.55 7.90 -4.71
C VAL A 6 -20.95 8.46 -4.99
N ARG A 7 -21.11 9.15 -6.13
CA ARG A 7 -22.39 9.72 -6.55
C ARG A 7 -23.13 8.76 -7.48
N ASN A 8 -24.46 8.82 -7.48
CA ASN A 8 -25.33 8.03 -8.36
C ASN A 8 -25.08 6.52 -8.29
N LEU A 9 -24.81 6.00 -7.08
CA LEU A 9 -24.67 4.56 -6.88
C LEU A 9 -26.05 3.91 -7.05
N PRO A 10 -26.21 2.90 -7.92
CA PRO A 10 -27.49 2.22 -8.07
C PRO A 10 -27.97 1.62 -6.74
N ASP A 11 -29.27 1.75 -6.46
CA ASP A 11 -29.86 1.31 -5.19
C ASP A 11 -29.66 -0.19 -4.94
N GLU A 12 -29.66 -1.00 -6.00
CA GLU A 12 -29.37 -2.43 -5.93
C GLU A 12 -27.95 -2.71 -5.40
N VAL A 13 -26.97 -1.91 -5.81
CA VAL A 13 -25.57 -2.04 -5.37
C VAL A 13 -25.45 -1.61 -3.91
N HIS A 14 -26.09 -0.50 -3.53
CA HIS A 14 -26.11 -0.06 -2.14
C HIS A 14 -26.76 -1.11 -1.21
N ARG A 15 -27.86 -1.74 -1.64
CA ARG A 15 -28.52 -2.82 -0.90
C ARG A 15 -27.63 -4.05 -0.80
N ALA A 16 -26.99 -4.47 -1.90
CA ALA A 16 -26.08 -5.60 -1.90
C ALA A 16 -24.88 -5.38 -0.94
N LEU A 17 -24.31 -4.17 -0.94
CA LEU A 17 -23.24 -3.78 0.00
C LEU A 17 -23.71 -3.85 1.45
N ARG A 18 -24.92 -3.38 1.75
CA ARG A 18 -25.48 -3.44 3.11
C ARG A 18 -25.68 -4.88 3.58
N VAL A 19 -26.19 -5.77 2.73
CA VAL A 19 -26.35 -7.20 3.05
C VAL A 19 -25.00 -7.86 3.29
N ARG A 20 -24.02 -7.61 2.42
CA ARG A 20 -22.65 -8.13 2.56
C ARG A 20 -21.98 -7.65 3.84
N ALA A 21 -22.14 -6.38 4.19
CA ALA A 21 -21.61 -5.83 5.44
C ALA A 21 -22.22 -6.51 6.67
N ALA A 22 -23.54 -6.75 6.66
CA ALA A 22 -24.22 -7.47 7.73
C ALA A 22 -23.73 -8.93 7.86
N GLN A 23 -23.49 -9.62 6.74
CA GLN A 23 -22.92 -10.98 6.73
C GLN A 23 -21.52 -11.01 7.35
N ASN A 24 -20.72 -9.96 7.14
CA ASN A 24 -19.37 -9.83 7.68
C ASN A 24 -19.33 -9.22 9.09
N GLY A 25 -20.47 -8.89 9.69
CA GLY A 25 -20.55 -8.26 11.02
C GLY A 25 -19.94 -6.86 11.09
N ARG A 26 -19.95 -6.11 9.99
CA ARG A 26 -19.34 -4.77 9.87
C ARG A 26 -20.37 -3.73 9.42
N SER A 27 -20.06 -2.45 9.61
CA SER A 27 -20.85 -1.37 8.99
C SER A 27 -20.64 -1.34 7.48
N THR A 28 -21.60 -0.78 6.73
CA THR A 28 -21.50 -0.64 5.27
C THR A 28 -20.24 0.13 4.87
N GLU A 29 -19.88 1.17 5.61
CA GLU A 29 -18.66 1.94 5.35
C GLU A 29 -17.39 1.12 5.59
N ALA A 30 -17.35 0.32 6.65
CA ALA A 30 -16.22 -0.56 6.94
C ALA A 30 -16.07 -1.67 5.88
N GLU A 31 -17.18 -2.19 5.36
CA GLU A 31 -17.17 -3.14 4.25
C GLU A 31 -16.65 -2.49 2.96
N ILE A 32 -17.13 -1.30 2.60
CA ILE A 32 -16.64 -0.54 1.43
C ILE A 32 -15.14 -0.28 1.55
N ARG A 33 -14.66 0.12 2.74
CA ARG A 33 -13.23 0.31 2.99
C ARG A 33 -12.44 -0.98 2.80
N THR A 34 -12.94 -2.10 3.29
CA THR A 34 -12.30 -3.42 3.13
C THR A 34 -12.18 -3.79 1.65
N ILE A 35 -13.26 -3.63 0.88
CA ILE A 35 -13.28 -3.92 -0.57
C ILE A 35 -12.26 -3.05 -1.31
N LEU A 36 -12.21 -1.75 -1.02
CA LEU A 36 -11.24 -0.84 -1.64
C LEU A 36 -9.81 -1.24 -1.29
N GLU A 37 -9.54 -1.57 -0.02
CA GLU A 37 -8.21 -2.01 0.41
C GLU A 37 -7.77 -3.29 -0.30
N GLU A 38 -8.64 -4.29 -0.40
CA GLU A 38 -8.36 -5.55 -1.10
C GLU A 38 -8.16 -5.34 -2.61
N ALA A 39 -8.92 -4.43 -3.22
CA ALA A 39 -8.82 -4.13 -4.64
C ALA A 39 -7.52 -3.41 -5.02
N VAL A 40 -7.00 -2.53 -4.14
CA VAL A 40 -5.83 -1.69 -4.44
C VAL A 40 -4.52 -2.20 -3.83
N LYS A 41 -4.57 -3.10 -2.84
CA LYS A 41 -3.38 -3.69 -2.22
C LYS A 41 -3.10 -5.07 -2.84
N PRO A 42 -2.04 -5.23 -3.66
CA PRO A 42 -1.62 -6.54 -4.13
C PRO A 42 -1.33 -7.44 -2.93
N LYS A 43 -1.83 -8.68 -2.93
CA LYS A 43 -1.58 -9.67 -1.86
C LYS A 43 -0.07 -9.90 -1.62
N ASN A 44 0.73 -9.79 -2.67
CA ASN A 44 2.19 -9.96 -2.64
C ASN A 44 2.94 -8.63 -2.71
N ARG A 45 2.34 -7.52 -2.26
CA ARG A 45 3.05 -6.23 -2.23
C ARG A 45 4.20 -6.31 -1.23
N LEU A 46 5.43 -6.38 -1.74
CA LEU A 46 6.62 -6.24 -0.92
C LEU A 46 6.62 -4.83 -0.30
N LYS A 47 6.60 -4.77 1.02
CA LYS A 47 6.70 -3.51 1.77
C LYS A 47 8.17 -3.11 1.86
N VAL A 48 8.78 -2.75 0.73
CA VAL A 48 10.23 -2.52 0.59
C VAL A 48 10.79 -1.69 1.73
N GLY A 49 10.15 -0.56 2.09
CA GLY A 49 10.60 0.28 3.21
C GLY A 49 10.58 -0.44 4.56
N SER A 50 9.53 -1.22 4.86
CA SER A 50 9.45 -2.01 6.10
C SER A 50 10.47 -3.15 6.13
N GLU A 51 10.67 -3.83 5.00
CA GLU A 51 11.68 -4.91 4.89
C GLU A 51 13.10 -4.36 5.06
N LEU A 52 13.41 -3.22 4.42
CA LEU A 52 14.70 -2.55 4.58
C LEU A 52 14.91 -2.04 6.01
N ALA A 53 13.88 -1.50 6.66
CA ALA A 53 13.97 -1.07 8.05
C ALA A 53 14.24 -2.27 8.98
N ALA A 54 13.48 -3.36 8.84
CA ALA A 54 13.68 -4.58 9.61
C ALA A 54 15.07 -5.19 9.40
N PHE A 55 15.59 -5.12 8.16
CA PHE A 55 16.96 -5.52 7.85
C PHE A 55 17.99 -4.63 8.56
N GLY A 56 17.82 -3.30 8.49
CA GLY A 56 18.67 -2.34 9.18
C GLY A 56 18.73 -2.56 10.68
N ASP A 57 17.57 -2.75 11.32
CA ASP A 57 17.46 -3.03 12.76
C ASP A 57 18.17 -4.33 13.14
N LYS A 58 17.93 -5.40 12.37
CA LYS A 58 18.52 -6.72 12.63
C LYS A 58 20.05 -6.71 12.61
N PHE A 59 20.65 -5.91 11.73
CA PHE A 59 22.10 -5.83 11.58
C PHE A 59 22.71 -4.58 12.22
N SER A 60 21.89 -3.74 12.87
CA SER A 60 22.31 -2.46 13.48
C SER A 60 23.16 -1.63 12.50
N LEU A 61 22.69 -1.50 11.26
CA LEU A 61 23.43 -0.84 10.20
C LEU A 61 23.47 0.67 10.44
N ASP A 62 24.66 1.21 10.63
CA ASP A 62 24.95 2.64 10.50
C ASP A 62 25.72 2.88 9.21
N LEU A 63 24.98 3.17 8.13
CA LEU A 63 25.57 3.32 6.81
C LEU A 63 26.23 4.70 6.69
N GLN A 64 27.56 4.71 6.76
CA GLN A 64 28.37 5.88 6.42
C GLN A 64 28.49 6.00 4.90
N ILE A 65 27.45 6.56 4.27
CA ILE A 65 27.39 6.73 2.81
C ILE A 65 28.08 8.04 2.43
N ALA A 66 29.28 7.95 1.89
CA ALA A 66 29.92 9.06 1.20
C ALA A 66 29.60 8.98 -0.30
N ARG A 67 29.01 10.05 -0.85
CA ARG A 67 28.90 10.19 -2.30
C ARG A 67 30.28 10.55 -2.85
N GLU A 68 30.80 9.72 -3.74
CA GLU A 68 32.01 10.04 -4.48
C GLU A 68 31.79 11.30 -5.32
N GLN A 69 32.67 12.29 -5.15
CA GLN A 69 32.56 13.61 -5.77
C GLN A 69 33.34 13.71 -7.10
N GLU A 70 33.98 12.61 -7.54
CA GLU A 70 34.65 12.59 -8.83
C GLU A 70 33.65 12.81 -9.96
N SER A 71 34.08 13.53 -10.99
CA SER A 71 33.31 13.68 -12.22
C SER A 71 33.05 12.31 -12.82
N THR A 72 31.80 12.06 -13.22
CA THR A 72 31.37 10.79 -13.82
C THR A 72 32.30 10.42 -14.98
N ARG A 73 32.97 9.26 -14.88
CA ARG A 73 33.79 8.70 -15.96
C ARG A 73 32.93 7.89 -16.92
N ILE A 74 33.34 7.84 -18.19
CA ILE A 74 32.70 7.00 -19.21
C ILE A 74 32.97 5.54 -18.83
N ALA A 75 31.92 4.71 -18.83
CA ALA A 75 32.07 3.28 -18.61
C ALA A 75 32.66 2.64 -19.88
N GLU A 76 33.87 2.08 -19.76
CA GLU A 76 34.43 1.21 -20.78
C GLU A 76 33.90 -0.21 -20.55
N PHE A 77 33.31 -0.79 -21.60
CA PHE A 77 32.84 -2.18 -21.58
C PHE A 77 33.67 -2.96 -22.60
N GLU A 78 34.18 -4.14 -22.22
CA GLU A 78 34.81 -5.12 -23.13
C GLU A 78 33.77 -5.88 -23.96
#